data_AF-A0A2H1INJ1-F1
#
_entry.id   AF-A0A2H1INJ1-F1
#
_cell.length_a   1.000
_cell.length_b   1.000
_cell.length_c   1.000
_cell.angle_alpha   90.00
_cell.angle_beta   90.00
_cell.angle_gamma   90.00
#
_symmetry.space_group_name_H-M   'P 1'
#
loop_
_entity.id
_entity.type
_entity.pdbx_description
1 polymer ?
#
loop_
_entity_poly.entity_id
_entity_poly.type
_entity_poly.pdbx_seq_one_letter_code
_entity_poly.pdbx_strand_id
1 'polypeptide(L)'
;MADELAEFWMHTTTVKTYEGTGPFGETYADPADVPCFIDSTRKLVRDPTGREVVSEATIQGPITHGAKFTPESLTTIDGRERTVITAANHYSGALDLPDHFEVTTT
;
A
#
# COMPACT_ATOMS: atom_id res chain seq x y z
N MET A 1 -14.63 6.53 -14.56
CA MET A 1 -15.57 5.42 -14.37
C MET A 1 -15.81 5.27 -12.88
N ALA A 2 -16.95 4.71 -12.47
CA ALA A 2 -17.18 4.40 -11.06
C ALA A 2 -16.20 3.29 -10.63
N ASP A 3 -15.80 3.29 -9.37
CA ASP A 3 -15.00 2.21 -8.80
C ASP A 3 -15.90 0.97 -8.57
N GLU A 4 -15.71 -0.05 -9.39
CA GLU A 4 -16.50 -1.29 -9.35
C GLU A 4 -16.24 -2.14 -8.10
N LEU A 5 -15.14 -1.88 -7.39
CA LEU A 5 -14.78 -2.58 -6.14
C LEU A 5 -15.11 -1.75 -4.89
N ALA A 6 -15.81 -0.62 -5.03
CA ALA A 6 -16.07 0.32 -3.93
C ALA A 6 -16.64 -0.34 -2.66
N GLU A 7 -17.51 -1.35 -2.80
CA GLU A 7 -18.11 -2.06 -1.67
C GLU A 7 -17.15 -3.01 -0.93
N PHE A 8 -16.03 -3.39 -1.57
CA PHE A 8 -15.01 -4.26 -0.98
C PHE A 8 -14.01 -3.48 -0.10
N TRP A 9 -13.92 -2.16 -0.26
CA TRP A 9 -13.02 -1.29 0.51
C TRP A 9 -13.57 -0.97 1.90
N MET A 10 -13.70 -2.00 2.74
CA MET A 10 -14.33 -1.89 4.06
C MET A 10 -13.48 -1.21 5.14
N HIS A 11 -12.21 -0.91 4.85
CA HIS A 11 -11.25 -0.36 5.80
C HIS A 11 -10.74 1.00 5.31
N THR A 12 -10.02 1.70 6.19
CA THR A 12 -9.29 2.91 5.85
C THR A 12 -7.90 2.81 6.45
N THR A 13 -6.88 3.03 5.62
CA THR A 13 -5.49 3.17 6.07
C THR A 13 -5.03 4.60 5.88
N THR A 14 -4.28 5.13 6.83
CA THR A 14 -3.57 6.40 6.67
C THR A 14 -2.18 6.11 6.12
N VAL A 15 -1.83 6.72 4.99
CA VAL A 15 -0.50 6.62 4.37
C VAL A 15 0.25 7.94 4.49
N LYS A 16 1.53 7.86 4.83
CA LYS A 16 2.51 8.95 4.67
C LYS A 16 3.49 8.52 3.59
N THR A 17 3.36 9.12 2.40
CA THR A 17 4.17 8.74 1.25
C THR A 17 5.62 9.14 1.48
N TYR A 18 6.55 8.23 1.26
CA TYR A 18 7.98 8.51 1.38
C TYR A 18 8.46 9.43 0.26
N GLU A 19 9.11 10.53 0.63
CA GLU A 19 9.64 11.57 -0.28
C GLU A 19 11.16 11.52 -0.44
N GLY A 20 11.83 10.61 0.28
CA GLY A 20 13.28 10.42 0.23
C GLY A 20 13.96 10.68 1.57
N THR A 21 15.30 10.57 1.55
CA THR A 21 16.14 10.83 2.71
C THR A 21 16.73 12.24 2.65
N GLY A 22 16.50 13.03 3.69
CA GLY A 22 17.11 14.34 3.91
C GLY A 22 18.23 14.32 4.96
N PRO A 23 18.88 15.47 5.21
CA PRO A 23 19.98 15.58 6.18
C PRO A 23 19.58 15.27 7.63
N PHE A 24 18.28 15.25 7.93
CA PHE A 24 17.74 14.96 9.26
C PHE A 24 17.01 13.62 9.35
N GLY A 25 17.06 12.79 8.30
CA GLY A 25 16.38 11.50 8.24
C GLY A 25 15.36 11.42 7.09
N GLU A 26 14.50 10.41 7.17
CA GLU A 26 13.45 10.14 6.19
C GLU A 26 12.41 11.27 6.19
N THR A 27 11.97 11.66 4.99
CA THR A 27 10.94 12.68 4.78
C THR A 27 9.70 12.05 4.19
N TYR A 28 8.54 12.50 4.64
CA TYR A 28 7.25 11.97 4.22
C TYR A 28 6.27 13.10 3.92
N ALA A 29 5.40 12.88 2.95
CA ALA A 29 4.29 13.74 2.62
C ALA A 29 3.25 13.79 3.76
N ASP A 30 2.36 14.78 3.69
CA ASP A 30 1.22 14.88 4.61
C ASP A 30 0.37 13.59 4.61
N PRO A 31 -0.12 13.17 5.78
CA PRO A 31 -0.90 11.94 5.90
C PRO A 31 -2.18 12.01 5.08
N ALA A 32 -2.48 10.94 4.35
CA ALA A 32 -3.69 10.81 3.55
C ALA A 32 -4.44 9.52 3.90
N ASP A 33 -5.74 9.64 4.13
CA ASP A 33 -6.62 8.49 4.33
C ASP A 33 -7.01 7.87 2.98
N VAL A 34 -6.94 6.54 2.90
CA VAL A 34 -7.22 5.77 1.69
C VAL A 34 -8.19 4.64 2.02
N PRO A 35 -9.33 4.53 1.31
CA PRO A 35 -10.22 3.37 1.44
C PRO A 35 -9.51 2.13 0.90
N CYS A 36 -9.60 1.02 1.62
CA CYS A 36 -8.88 -0.19 1.27
C CYS A 36 -9.53 -1.46 1.82
N PHE A 37 -9.06 -2.59 1.35
CA PHE A 37 -9.22 -3.90 1.98
C PHE A 37 -7.87 -4.30 2.60
N ILE A 38 -7.90 -4.90 3.80
CA ILE A 38 -6.70 -5.30 4.52
C ILE A 38 -6.77 -6.81 4.78
N ASP A 39 -5.76 -7.53 4.30
CA ASP A 39 -5.52 -8.93 4.63
C ASP A 39 -4.33 -9.04 5.59
N SER A 40 -4.60 -9.41 6.84
CA SER A 40 -3.59 -9.55 7.91
C SER A 40 -2.88 -10.91 7.92
N THR A 41 -2.87 -11.64 6.80
CA THR A 41 -2.15 -12.89 6.66
C THR A 41 -0.65 -12.66 6.60
N ARG A 42 0.08 -13.25 7.56
CA ARG A 42 1.54 -13.19 7.61
C ARG A 42 2.17 -14.08 6.54
N LYS A 43 3.15 -13.56 5.81
CA LYS A 43 3.88 -14.29 4.77
C LYS A 43 5.34 -13.83 4.67
N LEU A 44 6.21 -14.71 4.18
CA LEU A 44 7.60 -14.34 3.90
C LEU A 44 7.68 -13.74 2.48
N VAL A 45 8.23 -12.54 2.36
CA VAL A 45 8.37 -11.79 1.10
C VAL A 45 9.79 -11.34 0.88
N ARG A 46 10.09 -10.84 -0.32
CA ARG A 46 11.39 -10.22 -0.62
C ARG A 46 11.25 -8.71 -0.69
N ASP A 47 12.18 -8.01 -0.06
CA ASP A 47 12.31 -6.57 -0.17
C ASP A 47 12.94 -6.16 -1.53
N PRO A 48 13.00 -4.85 -1.84
CA PRO A 48 13.64 -4.36 -3.07
C PRO A 48 15.13 -4.72 -3.23
N THR A 49 15.83 -5.04 -2.14
CA THR A 49 17.24 -5.49 -2.15
C THR A 49 17.37 -7.01 -2.31
N GLY A 50 16.25 -7.74 -2.34
CA GLY A 50 16.16 -9.19 -2.49
C GLY A 50 16.24 -9.96 -1.17
N ARG A 51 16.23 -9.29 -0.01
CA ARG A 51 16.29 -9.94 1.32
C ARG A 51 14.92 -10.46 1.72
N GLU A 52 14.91 -11.58 2.43
CA GLU A 52 13.70 -12.17 3.00
C GLU A 52 13.24 -11.38 4.23
N VAL A 53 11.99 -10.93 4.21
CA VAL A 53 11.33 -10.14 5.27
C VAL A 53 9.97 -10.74 5.56
N VAL A 54 9.54 -10.70 6.82
CA VAL A 54 8.17 -11.08 7.19
C VAL A 54 7.24 -9.92 6.87
N SER A 55 6.24 -10.18 6.04
CA SER A 55 5.10 -9.29 5.88
C SER A 55 4.03 -9.65 6.89
N GLU A 56 3.48 -8.64 7.56
CA GLU A 56 2.35 -8.82 8.48
C GLU A 56 0.98 -8.52 7.86
N ALA A 57 0.90 -7.74 6.79
CA ALA A 57 -0.36 -7.48 6.10
C ALA A 57 -0.20 -7.06 4.64
N THR A 58 -1.26 -7.31 3.85
CA THR A 58 -1.44 -6.84 2.47
C THR A 58 -2.60 -5.85 2.42
N ILE A 59 -2.39 -4.69 1.78
CA ILE A 59 -3.41 -3.66 1.55
C ILE A 59 -3.76 -3.66 0.06
N GLN A 60 -5.05 -3.69 -0.25
CA GLN A 60 -5.57 -3.52 -1.61
C GLN A 60 -6.54 -2.34 -1.65
N GLY A 61 -6.62 -1.64 -2.77
CA GLY A 61 -7.53 -0.49 -2.86
C GLY A 61 -7.64 0.13 -4.24
N PRO A 62 -8.36 1.27 -4.35
CA PRO A 62 -8.61 1.91 -5.63
C PRO A 62 -7.31 2.32 -6.32
N ILE A 63 -7.17 1.98 -7.60
CA ILE A 63 -5.97 2.22 -8.40
C ILE A 63 -5.50 3.68 -8.38
N THR A 64 -6.43 4.63 -8.24
CA THR A 64 -6.17 6.07 -8.19
C THR A 64 -5.31 6.50 -6.99
N HIS A 65 -5.17 5.66 -5.96
CA HIS A 65 -4.34 5.90 -4.79
C HIS A 65 -2.99 5.18 -4.82
N GLY A 66 -2.73 4.29 -5.79
CA GLY A 66 -1.55 3.42 -5.80
C GLY A 66 -0.22 4.17 -5.72
N ALA A 67 -0.14 5.36 -6.32
CA ALA A 67 1.07 6.20 -6.30
C ALA A 67 1.47 6.70 -4.90
N LYS A 68 0.59 6.62 -3.90
CA LYS A 68 0.87 7.04 -2.51
C LYS A 68 1.67 6.01 -1.72
N PHE A 69 1.73 4.76 -2.18
CA PHE A 69 2.32 3.64 -1.45
C PHE A 69 3.67 3.26 -2.06
N THR A 70 4.58 4.22 -2.23
CA THR A 70 5.95 3.90 -2.66
C THR A 70 6.66 3.07 -1.59
N PRO A 71 7.65 2.22 -1.95
CA PRO A 71 8.49 1.55 -0.95
C PRO A 71 9.03 2.52 0.10
N GLU A 72 9.15 2.05 1.34
CA GLU A 72 9.52 2.85 2.53
C GLU A 72 8.43 3.81 3.04
N SER A 73 7.31 3.98 2.32
CA SER A 73 6.15 4.71 2.85
C SER A 73 5.62 4.07 4.12
N LEU A 74 4.98 4.88 4.96
CA LEU A 74 4.41 4.44 6.24
C LEU A 74 2.90 4.33 6.11
N THR A 75 2.34 3.22 6.56
CA THR A 75 0.90 2.94 6.54
C THR A 75 0.42 2.60 7.93
N THR A 76 -0.79 3.02 8.28
CA THR A 76 -1.39 2.70 9.58
C THR A 76 -2.38 1.54 9.43
N ILE A 77 -2.14 0.45 10.14
CA ILE A 77 -3.01 -0.72 10.22
C ILE A 77 -3.23 -1.04 11.70
N ASP A 78 -4.49 -1.13 12.15
CA ASP A 78 -4.86 -1.38 13.55
C ASP A 78 -4.18 -0.44 14.56
N GLY A 79 -4.04 0.84 14.18
CA GLY A 79 -3.39 1.86 15.00
C GLY A 79 -1.86 1.73 15.11
N ARG A 80 -1.24 0.87 14.31
CA ARG A 80 0.21 0.68 14.25
C ARG A 80 0.74 1.11 12.90
N GLU A 81 1.87 1.80 12.92
CA GLU A 81 2.58 2.18 11.72
C GLU A 81 3.40 0.99 11.20
N ARG A 82 3.35 0.78 9.89
CA ARG A 82 4.00 -0.31 9.15
C ARG A 82 4.64 0.24 7.89
N THR A 83 5.79 -0.30 7.53
CA THR A 83 6.52 0.14 6.35
C THR A 83 6.06 -0.63 5.12
N VAL A 84 5.86 0.08 4.00
CA VAL A 84 5.63 -0.52 2.70
C VAL A 84 6.90 -1.21 2.21
N ILE A 85 6.80 -2.51 1.97
CA ILE A 85 7.89 -3.34 1.42
C ILE A 85 7.83 -3.31 -0.10
N THR A 86 6.66 -3.64 -0.67
CA THR A 86 6.42 -3.65 -2.12
C THR A 86 5.07 -3.06 -2.44
N ALA A 87 4.95 -2.50 -3.64
CA ALA A 87 3.72 -1.99 -4.21
C ALA A 87 3.60 -2.41 -5.67
N ALA A 88 2.40 -2.84 -6.06
CA ALA A 88 2.06 -3.24 -7.40
C ALA A 88 0.72 -2.62 -7.81
N ASN A 89 0.62 -2.26 -9.08
CA ASN A 89 -0.63 -1.84 -9.70
C ASN A 89 -1.11 -2.96 -10.63
N HIS A 90 -2.34 -3.41 -10.43
CA HIS A 90 -2.98 -4.42 -11.26
C HIS A 90 -3.93 -3.74 -12.23
N TYR A 91 -3.53 -3.71 -13.50
CA TYR A 91 -4.34 -3.18 -14.60
C TYR A 91 -4.96 -4.34 -15.40
N SER A 92 -6.27 -4.31 -15.62
CA SER A 92 -6.99 -5.28 -16.44
C SER A 92 -6.67 -5.16 -17.93
N GLY A 93 -6.28 -3.95 -18.36
CA GLY A 93 -6.10 -3.62 -19.78
C GLY A 93 -7.37 -3.93 -20.57
N ALA A 94 -7.22 -4.71 -21.66
CA ALA A 94 -8.31 -5.03 -22.58
C ALA A 94 -9.42 -5.93 -22.00
N LEU A 95 -9.24 -6.48 -20.79
CA LEU A 95 -10.26 -7.29 -20.14
C LEU A 95 -11.40 -6.47 -19.54
N ASP A 96 -11.23 -5.15 -19.39
CA ASP A 96 -12.23 -4.23 -18.79
C ASP A 96 -12.74 -4.78 -17.43
N LEU A 97 -11.78 -5.13 -16.56
CA LEU A 97 -12.04 -5.64 -15.21
C LEU A 97 -11.56 -4.59 -14.20
N PRO A 98 -11.94 -4.71 -12.92
CA PRO A 98 -11.59 -3.69 -11.95
C PRO A 98 -10.08 -3.61 -11.67
N ASP A 99 -9.52 -2.42 -11.89
CA ASP A 99 -8.14 -2.09 -11.56
C ASP A 99 -7.99 -1.79 -10.07
N HIS A 100 -6.89 -2.24 -9.48
CA HIS A 100 -6.59 -2.01 -8.06
C HIS A 100 -5.08 -2.02 -7.82
N PHE A 101 -4.65 -1.46 -6.70
CA PHE A 101 -3.28 -1.66 -6.21
C PHE A 101 -3.23 -2.82 -5.21
N GLU A 102 -2.04 -3.39 -5.04
CA GLU A 102 -1.68 -4.30 -3.95
C GLU A 102 -0.37 -3.83 -3.31
N VAL A 103 -0.35 -3.75 -1.99
CA VAL A 103 0.79 -3.27 -1.20
C VAL A 103 1.07 -4.25 -0.08
N THR A 104 2.32 -4.69 0.04
CA THR A 104 2.77 -5.56 1.14
C THR A 104 3.50 -4.74 2.19
N THR A 105 3.15 -4.94 3.46
CA THR A 105 3.70 -4.19 4.58
C THR A 105 4.40 -5.09 5.59
N THR A 106 5.34 -4.51 6.35
CA THR A 106 6.01 -5.17 7.50
C THR A 106 5.02 -5.54 8.57
#